data_AF-A0A952TEL8-F1
#
_entry.id   AF-A0A952TEL8-F1
#
_cell.length_a   1.000
_cell.length_b   1.000
_cell.length_c   1.000
_cell.angle_alpha   90.00
_cell.angle_beta   90.00
_cell.angle_gamma   90.00
#
_symmetry.space_group_name_H-M   'P 1'
#
loop_
_entity.id
_entity.type
_entity.pdbx_description
1 polymer ?
#
loop_
_entity_poly.entity_id
_entity_poly.type
_entity_poly.pdbx_seq_one_letter_code
_entity_poly.pdbx_strand_id
1 'polypeptide(L)'
;MGIAGLLSAVLFAVTAGFQACSRVNLERIPNEVDNSLASKAEFCVSSSTGEIIVQNVIFVIDQSGSNVPHTRSGAQNPGSDPSKTFRYGAMNSVYELNKDNPYFRWGLVSFSGVEVKSLISDGQGPRMTQQGNTGEIAQALADFQSSQDLSGPLGTDYDSALATLQQLLLRDLNERKTVNDSKKYKDIYHIFFISDGIPEGEGGEKLITSAQDTRVLLVKDLASRKPGQITLHSAFYQAPPFYRRAEAIQGLKYMAGAGEGTFTDVSAGETLDLVKLITGERTTPRMVKGDRVQAYNLNAAFCMNGEIGLDSDMDGLCDEDEVAFNEKYKSALDSRYQGKRFDPFRRHSLNPSYSDAFVWRFDLFGNRAALPTCTLVKPDEDFDLLNSCEEAVLASTSPTGPTADWTNKMSSVYKKHLSPTNFDSDGDGFLDFHEFFQLLPSTNAESGPLDFQNIYQRPAAEIEMKDVLSLHRHPLRPLDSSHDYRVQFEFTGYNNIDEPCYRFRVNRVEQIATTRDYDGTADGMPQLSYKKGENVMLFYFISTAYDQPQSVGRLHYVYRKGVSGSNITLLPQDFTVFQSPEEEDDAP
;
A
#
# COMPACT_ATOMS: atom_id res chain seq x y z
N MET A 1 33.36 -87.99 -31.04
CA MET A 1 33.51 -86.53 -30.97
C MET A 1 32.43 -85.90 -31.83
N GLY A 2 31.58 -85.05 -31.24
CA GLY A 2 30.64 -84.18 -31.97
C GLY A 2 29.16 -84.36 -31.63
N ILE A 3 28.50 -83.21 -31.44
CA ILE A 3 27.04 -82.94 -31.41
C ILE A 3 26.38 -83.25 -30.05
N ALA A 4 26.12 -82.32 -29.10
CA ALA A 4 25.83 -80.88 -29.10
C ALA A 4 24.60 -80.46 -29.95
N GLY A 5 23.49 -80.19 -29.25
CA GLY A 5 22.47 -79.25 -29.71
C GLY A 5 21.08 -79.84 -29.92
N LEU A 6 20.14 -79.48 -29.01
CA LEU A 6 18.70 -79.24 -29.23
C LEU A 6 17.88 -79.58 -27.97
N LEU A 7 18.08 -78.82 -26.88
CA LEU A 7 17.15 -78.82 -25.73
C LEU A 7 17.34 -77.53 -24.89
N SER A 8 17.16 -76.38 -25.54
CA SER A 8 17.07 -75.08 -24.85
C SER A 8 16.45 -74.01 -25.74
N ALA A 9 15.23 -74.25 -26.23
CA ALA A 9 14.50 -73.25 -27.02
C ALA A 9 12.98 -73.20 -26.77
N VAL A 10 12.45 -73.90 -25.77
CA VAL A 10 10.98 -73.93 -25.52
C VAL A 10 10.59 -73.29 -24.18
N LEU A 11 11.53 -72.89 -23.33
CA LEU A 11 11.23 -72.27 -22.03
C LEU A 11 11.34 -70.73 -22.00
N PHE A 12 11.43 -70.08 -23.17
CA PHE A 12 11.48 -68.61 -23.29
C PHE A 12 10.23 -67.98 -23.95
N ALA A 13 9.16 -68.77 -24.13
CA ALA A 13 7.96 -68.34 -24.86
C ALA A 13 6.75 -67.96 -23.97
N VAL A 14 6.90 -67.87 -22.64
CA VAL A 14 5.74 -67.62 -21.73
C VAL A 14 5.91 -66.39 -20.81
N THR A 15 7.03 -65.65 -20.85
CA THR A 15 7.24 -64.46 -20.00
C THR A 15 7.27 -63.11 -20.73
N ALA A 16 6.94 -63.07 -22.02
CA ALA A 16 6.83 -61.82 -22.81
C ALA A 16 5.37 -61.31 -22.95
N GLY A 17 4.46 -61.73 -22.07
CA GLY A 17 3.02 -61.49 -22.18
C GLY A 17 2.43 -60.35 -21.35
N PHE A 18 3.26 -59.51 -20.69
CA PHE A 18 2.78 -58.34 -19.94
C PHE A 18 3.70 -57.15 -20.14
N GLN A 19 3.67 -56.57 -21.35
CA GLN A 19 3.99 -55.15 -21.53
C GLN A 19 2.69 -54.42 -21.86
N ALA A 20 1.94 -54.07 -20.81
CA ALA A 20 0.99 -52.97 -20.87
C ALA A 20 1.79 -51.66 -20.91
N CYS A 21 2.45 -51.38 -22.02
CA CYS A 21 2.88 -50.03 -22.35
C CYS A 21 1.71 -49.38 -23.09
N SER A 22 0.77 -48.75 -22.36
CA SER A 22 -0.01 -47.70 -22.99
C SER A 22 0.97 -46.58 -23.31
N ARG A 23 1.46 -46.54 -24.55
CA ARG A 23 2.03 -45.32 -25.11
C ARG A 23 0.89 -44.31 -25.16
N VAL A 24 0.74 -43.55 -24.08
CA VAL A 24 0.06 -42.27 -24.13
C VAL A 24 1.00 -41.37 -24.93
N ASN A 25 0.83 -41.36 -26.24
CA ASN A 25 1.36 -40.27 -27.06
C ASN A 25 0.52 -39.04 -26.67
N LEU A 26 1.07 -38.18 -25.81
CA LEU A 26 0.60 -36.81 -25.68
C LEU A 26 0.94 -36.12 -26.99
N GLU A 27 -0.01 -36.15 -27.93
CA GLU A 27 0.07 -35.37 -29.14
C GLU A 27 -0.20 -33.91 -28.74
N ARG A 28 0.84 -33.07 -28.80
CA ARG A 28 0.70 -31.62 -28.60
C ARG A 28 -0.31 -31.15 -29.63
N ILE A 29 -1.49 -30.70 -29.19
CA ILE A 29 -2.54 -30.18 -30.08
C ILE A 29 -1.90 -29.07 -30.91
N PRO A 30 -1.65 -29.28 -32.21
CA PRO A 30 -1.10 -28.24 -33.05
C PRO A 30 -2.28 -27.40 -33.48
N ASN A 31 -2.49 -26.25 -32.83
CA ASN A 31 -3.01 -25.04 -33.45
C ASN A 31 -2.94 -23.88 -32.46
N GLU A 32 -2.46 -22.75 -32.98
CA GLU A 32 -2.66 -21.39 -32.49
C GLU A 32 -4.16 -21.05 -32.41
N VAL A 33 -4.92 -21.79 -31.60
CA VAL A 33 -6.06 -21.16 -30.92
C VAL A 33 -5.39 -20.22 -29.95
N ASP A 34 -5.71 -18.94 -30.06
CA ASP A 34 -5.30 -17.93 -29.09
C ASP A 34 -5.93 -18.31 -27.75
N ASN A 35 -5.30 -19.26 -27.03
CA ASN A 35 -5.67 -19.76 -25.71
C ASN A 35 -5.34 -18.70 -24.63
N SER A 36 -5.21 -17.45 -25.06
CA SER A 36 -5.02 -16.30 -24.23
C SER A 36 -6.37 -15.71 -23.88
N LEU A 37 -6.59 -15.53 -22.59
CA LEU A 37 -7.78 -14.87 -22.12
C LEU A 37 -7.55 -13.36 -22.05
N ALA A 38 -8.34 -12.59 -22.80
CA ALA A 38 -8.39 -11.14 -22.67
C ALA A 38 -9.54 -10.75 -21.72
N SER A 39 -9.21 -10.52 -20.45
CA SER A 39 -10.18 -9.99 -19.47
C SER A 39 -10.19 -8.47 -19.49
N LYS A 40 -11.37 -7.87 -19.34
CA LYS A 40 -11.53 -6.45 -19.00
C LYS A 40 -12.47 -6.32 -17.80
N ALA A 41 -12.09 -5.50 -16.83
CA ALA A 41 -12.92 -5.08 -15.71
C ALA A 41 -12.77 -3.57 -15.54
N GLU A 42 -13.82 -2.89 -15.10
CA GLU A 42 -13.73 -1.50 -14.63
C GLU A 42 -14.40 -1.44 -13.28
N PHE A 43 -13.65 -1.18 -12.22
CA PHE A 43 -14.13 -1.20 -10.84
C PHE A 43 -13.75 0.08 -10.10
N CYS A 44 -14.52 0.44 -9.08
CA CYS A 44 -14.25 1.60 -8.23
C CYS A 44 -14.01 1.11 -6.81
N VAL A 45 -13.01 1.67 -6.14
CA VAL A 45 -12.66 1.26 -4.78
C VAL A 45 -13.40 2.16 -3.80
N SER A 46 -14.38 1.59 -3.09
CA SER A 46 -15.19 2.35 -2.14
C SER A 46 -14.40 2.75 -0.90
N SER A 47 -14.51 4.02 -0.48
CA SER A 47 -14.14 4.42 0.87
C SER A 47 -15.10 3.75 1.86
N SER A 48 -14.59 3.03 2.86
CA SER A 48 -15.36 2.18 3.79
C SER A 48 -16.49 2.88 4.55
N THR A 49 -16.47 4.21 4.63
CA THR A 49 -17.46 5.01 5.36
C THR A 49 -18.45 5.76 4.46
N GLY A 50 -18.25 5.77 3.14
CA GLY A 50 -19.06 6.54 2.18
C GLY A 50 -18.95 8.07 2.30
N GLU A 51 -18.15 8.58 3.25
CA GLU A 51 -17.87 10.01 3.44
C GLU A 51 -16.41 10.29 3.04
N ILE A 52 -16.23 11.12 2.02
CA ILE A 52 -14.93 11.56 1.53
C ILE A 52 -14.47 12.73 2.38
N ILE A 53 -13.34 12.58 3.07
CA ILE A 53 -12.76 13.66 3.86
C ILE A 53 -11.85 14.52 2.99
N VAL A 54 -12.16 15.81 2.91
CA VAL A 54 -11.34 16.82 2.24
C VAL A 54 -10.56 17.58 3.31
N GLN A 55 -9.24 17.52 3.21
CA GLN A 55 -8.32 18.22 4.11
C GLN A 55 -8.02 19.61 3.56
N ASN A 56 -8.36 20.64 4.33
CA ASN A 56 -8.20 22.04 3.98
C ASN A 56 -7.15 22.65 4.90
N VAL A 57 -5.93 22.87 4.40
CA VAL A 57 -4.85 23.48 5.18
C VAL A 57 -4.73 24.95 4.86
N ILE A 58 -4.81 25.80 5.90
CA ILE A 58 -4.65 27.25 5.77
C ILE A 58 -3.44 27.69 6.59
N PHE A 59 -2.45 28.25 5.91
CA PHE A 59 -1.29 28.87 6.56
C PHE A 59 -1.55 30.36 6.75
N VAL A 60 -1.35 30.86 7.98
CA VAL A 60 -1.38 32.29 8.32
C VAL A 60 -0.04 32.66 8.90
N ILE A 61 0.80 33.30 8.10
CA ILE A 61 2.25 33.41 8.34
C ILE A 61 2.69 34.85 8.52
N ASP A 62 3.32 35.12 9.66
CA ASP A 62 3.95 36.41 9.92
C ASP A 62 5.15 36.63 8.99
N GLN A 63 5.25 37.82 8.40
CA GLN A 63 6.36 38.35 7.59
C GLN A 63 6.81 39.73 8.10
N SER A 64 6.55 40.03 9.37
CA SER A 64 6.98 41.24 10.06
C SER A 64 8.50 41.42 10.03
N GLY A 65 8.96 42.66 10.21
CA GLY A 65 10.38 43.01 10.15
C GLY A 65 11.26 42.34 11.21
N SER A 66 10.68 41.78 12.29
CA SER A 66 11.41 40.98 13.28
C SER A 66 11.99 39.70 12.70
N ASN A 67 11.49 39.25 11.55
CA ASN A 67 12.00 38.07 10.87
C ASN A 67 13.34 38.27 10.16
N VAL A 68 13.70 39.52 9.83
CA VAL A 68 14.92 39.87 9.10
C VAL A 68 15.89 40.66 9.96
N PRO A 69 17.18 40.74 9.59
CA PRO A 69 18.15 41.52 10.33
C PRO A 69 17.73 42.99 10.41
N HIS A 70 17.69 43.52 11.63
CA HIS A 70 17.30 44.92 11.89
C HIS A 70 18.05 45.49 13.10
N THR A 71 18.13 46.81 13.21
CA THR A 71 18.75 47.47 14.37
C THR A 71 17.69 47.96 15.33
N ARG A 72 17.70 47.47 16.58
CA ARG A 72 16.78 47.91 17.66
C ARG A 72 17.60 48.43 18.83
N SER A 73 17.34 49.65 19.28
CA SER A 73 18.05 50.30 20.39
C SER A 73 19.58 50.30 20.24
N GLY A 74 20.08 50.42 19.01
CA GLY A 74 21.51 50.42 18.70
C GLY A 74 22.17 49.03 18.64
N ALA A 75 21.43 47.94 18.92
CA ALA A 75 21.92 46.58 18.77
C ALA A 75 21.42 45.97 17.45
N GLN A 76 22.30 45.24 16.76
CA GLN A 76 21.93 44.46 15.57
C GLN A 76 21.22 43.18 16.02
N ASN A 77 19.96 43.03 15.62
CA ASN A 77 19.21 41.79 15.75
C ASN A 77 19.38 40.98 14.46
N PRO A 78 19.76 39.68 14.51
CA PRO A 78 19.88 38.86 13.32
C PRO A 78 18.54 38.56 12.63
N GLY A 79 17.40 38.78 13.29
CA GLY A 79 16.08 38.35 12.81
C GLY A 79 15.78 36.90 13.20
N SER A 80 14.50 36.57 13.34
CA SER A 80 14.06 35.25 13.83
C SER A 80 14.13 34.15 12.77
N ASP A 81 13.93 34.48 11.50
CA ASP A 81 14.01 33.54 10.37
C ASP A 81 14.37 34.26 9.05
N PRO A 82 15.60 34.82 8.94
CA PRO A 82 15.98 35.72 7.84
C PRO A 82 15.89 35.11 6.45
N SER A 83 16.13 33.80 6.36
CA SER A 83 16.12 33.03 5.12
C SER A 83 14.79 32.33 4.86
N LYS A 84 13.79 32.53 5.73
CA LYS A 84 12.50 31.83 5.72
C LYS A 84 12.62 30.32 5.85
N THR A 85 13.79 29.78 6.17
CA THR A 85 14.06 28.35 6.13
C THR A 85 13.13 27.59 7.07
N PHE A 86 12.83 28.19 8.23
CA PHE A 86 11.92 27.58 9.18
C PHE A 86 10.46 27.63 8.70
N ARG A 87 9.92 28.82 8.41
CA ARG A 87 8.51 28.97 8.00
C ARG A 87 8.22 28.26 6.66
N TYR A 88 9.05 28.50 5.66
CA TYR A 88 8.94 27.85 4.35
C TYR A 88 9.12 26.34 4.48
N GLY A 89 10.14 25.88 5.22
CA GLY A 89 10.42 24.45 5.39
C GLY A 89 9.25 23.70 6.02
N ALA A 90 8.60 24.28 7.03
CA ALA A 90 7.42 23.70 7.67
C ALA A 90 6.24 23.57 6.69
N MET A 91 5.92 24.64 5.94
CA MET A 91 4.84 24.61 4.94
C MET A 91 5.16 23.66 3.78
N ASN A 92 6.39 23.71 3.27
CA ASN A 92 6.85 22.88 2.15
C ASN A 92 6.84 21.40 2.52
N SER A 93 7.10 21.03 3.77
CA SER A 93 7.02 19.63 4.22
C SER A 93 5.59 19.09 4.15
N VAL A 94 4.59 19.91 4.53
CA VAL A 94 3.17 19.52 4.39
C VAL A 94 2.80 19.41 2.91
N TYR A 95 3.24 20.37 2.08
CA TYR A 95 3.02 20.35 0.63
C TYR A 95 3.63 19.12 -0.02
N GLU A 96 4.92 18.84 0.17
CA GLU A 96 5.61 17.71 -0.48
C GLU A 96 4.98 16.36 -0.11
N LEU A 97 4.49 16.21 1.13
CA LEU A 97 3.80 15.00 1.55
C LEU A 97 2.43 14.81 0.89
N ASN A 98 1.72 15.90 0.59
CA ASN A 98 0.32 15.87 0.16
C ASN A 98 0.09 16.39 -1.27
N LYS A 99 1.13 16.76 -2.01
CA LYS A 99 1.01 17.37 -3.36
C LYS A 99 0.40 16.44 -4.41
N ASP A 100 0.38 15.14 -4.17
CA ASP A 100 -0.27 14.19 -5.07
C ASP A 100 -1.71 13.87 -4.60
N ASN A 101 -2.08 14.23 -3.36
CA ASN A 101 -3.39 13.94 -2.79
C ASN A 101 -4.46 14.87 -3.36
N PRO A 102 -5.40 14.36 -4.18
CA PRO A 102 -6.41 15.22 -4.78
C PRO A 102 -7.34 15.78 -3.74
N TYR A 103 -7.54 15.15 -2.58
CA TYR A 103 -8.47 15.59 -1.52
C TYR A 103 -7.85 16.60 -0.55
N PHE A 104 -6.75 17.23 -0.96
CA PHE A 104 -6.07 18.27 -0.22
C PHE A 104 -6.27 19.63 -0.89
N ARG A 105 -6.60 20.65 -0.09
CA ARG A 105 -6.80 22.03 -0.54
C ARG A 105 -6.02 22.99 0.34
N TRP A 106 -5.61 24.10 -0.25
CA TRP A 106 -4.64 25.00 0.38
C TRP A 106 -5.14 26.44 0.44
N GLY A 107 -4.85 27.12 1.54
CA GLY A 107 -4.92 28.56 1.69
C GLY A 107 -3.60 29.10 2.24
N LEU A 108 -3.16 30.25 1.76
CA LEU A 108 -1.96 30.91 2.26
C LEU A 108 -2.21 32.40 2.41
N VAL A 109 -2.16 32.85 3.67
CA VAL A 109 -2.24 34.25 4.08
C VAL A 109 -0.91 34.62 4.71
N SER A 110 -0.30 35.69 4.23
CA SER A 110 0.85 36.29 4.88
C SER A 110 0.54 37.71 5.33
N PHE A 111 1.19 38.15 6.39
CA PHE A 111 0.96 39.48 6.96
C PHE A 111 2.26 40.12 7.43
N SER A 112 2.41 41.42 7.21
CA SER A 112 3.58 42.18 7.59
C SER A 112 3.20 43.63 7.78
N GLY A 113 3.43 44.20 8.97
CA GLY A 113 2.93 45.53 9.24
C GLY A 113 1.41 45.56 9.26
N VAL A 114 0.85 46.56 8.58
CA VAL A 114 -0.59 46.68 8.29
C VAL A 114 -1.00 46.00 6.99
N GLU A 115 -0.04 45.40 6.26
CA GLU A 115 -0.31 44.75 4.99
C GLU A 115 -0.61 43.26 5.21
N VAL A 116 -1.74 42.80 4.69
CA VAL A 116 -2.11 41.39 4.67
C VAL A 116 -2.36 40.98 3.23
N LYS A 117 -1.72 39.90 2.81
CA LYS A 117 -1.80 39.35 1.46
C LYS A 117 -2.29 37.92 1.52
N SER A 118 -3.25 37.59 0.68
CA SER A 118 -3.52 36.20 0.36
C SER A 118 -2.76 35.84 -0.91
N LEU A 119 -1.85 34.87 -0.79
CA LEU A 119 -1.04 34.39 -1.91
C LEU A 119 -1.82 33.41 -2.79
N ILE A 120 -3.05 33.06 -2.40
CA ILE A 120 -4.01 32.26 -3.16
C ILE A 120 -5.31 33.07 -3.27
N SER A 121 -5.50 33.74 -4.40
CA SER A 121 -6.65 34.62 -4.64
C SER A 121 -7.08 34.60 -6.11
N ASP A 122 -8.27 35.11 -6.40
CA ASP A 122 -8.83 35.25 -7.76
C ASP A 122 -9.25 36.70 -8.09
N GLY A 123 -8.68 37.68 -7.38
CA GLY A 123 -9.04 39.09 -7.52
C GLY A 123 -10.39 39.47 -6.88
N GLN A 124 -11.22 38.52 -6.45
CA GLN A 124 -12.41 38.78 -5.62
C GLN A 124 -12.12 38.71 -4.12
N GLY A 125 -10.97 38.15 -3.76
CA GLY A 125 -10.53 38.03 -2.37
C GLY A 125 -9.71 36.77 -2.12
N PRO A 126 -9.36 36.50 -0.85
CA PRO A 126 -8.71 35.25 -0.47
C PRO A 126 -9.61 34.06 -0.78
N ARG A 127 -9.03 32.92 -1.18
CA ARG A 127 -9.75 31.66 -1.36
C ARG A 127 -8.86 30.45 -1.11
N MET A 128 -9.49 29.28 -1.06
CA MET A 128 -8.80 27.99 -1.12
C MET A 128 -8.45 27.63 -2.58
N THR A 129 -7.47 26.75 -2.78
CA THR A 129 -7.24 26.12 -4.08
C THR A 129 -8.43 25.25 -4.49
N GLN A 130 -8.55 25.00 -5.79
CA GLN A 130 -9.39 23.90 -6.27
C GLN A 130 -8.78 22.55 -5.90
N GLN A 131 -9.63 21.54 -5.75
CA GLN A 131 -9.25 20.17 -5.45
C GLN A 131 -8.25 19.65 -6.52
N GLY A 132 -7.11 19.09 -6.10
CA GLY A 132 -6.05 18.59 -6.99
C GLY A 132 -5.22 19.66 -7.73
N ASN A 133 -5.46 20.96 -7.53
CA ASN A 133 -4.65 22.02 -8.15
C ASN A 133 -3.41 22.35 -7.31
N THR A 134 -2.36 21.56 -7.51
CA THR A 134 -1.12 21.67 -6.72
C THR A 134 -0.14 22.71 -7.26
N GLY A 135 -0.29 23.11 -8.53
CA GLY A 135 0.48 24.20 -9.11
C GLY A 135 0.22 25.55 -8.44
N GLU A 136 -1.02 25.81 -7.99
CA GLU A 136 -1.36 27.06 -7.33
C GLU A 136 -0.68 27.23 -5.97
N ILE A 137 -0.68 26.19 -5.12
CA ILE A 137 0.04 26.24 -3.84
C ILE A 137 1.56 26.24 -4.04
N ALA A 138 2.09 25.52 -5.03
CA ALA A 138 3.52 25.57 -5.35
C ALA A 138 3.96 26.99 -5.72
N GLN A 139 3.18 27.69 -6.53
CA GLN A 139 3.42 29.10 -6.86
C GLN A 139 3.30 29.99 -5.64
N ALA A 140 2.27 29.82 -4.81
CA ALA A 140 2.09 30.61 -3.60
C ALA A 140 3.24 30.43 -2.59
N LEU A 141 3.79 29.22 -2.46
CA LEU A 141 4.99 28.95 -1.66
C LEU A 141 6.25 29.59 -2.25
N ALA A 142 6.41 29.57 -3.57
CA ALA A 142 7.51 30.27 -4.24
C ALA A 142 7.42 31.80 -4.09
N ASP A 143 6.21 32.36 -4.19
CA ASP A 143 5.93 33.78 -3.95
C ASP A 143 6.22 34.15 -2.48
N PHE A 144 5.81 33.30 -1.53
CA PHE A 144 6.18 33.47 -0.14
C PHE A 144 7.69 33.47 0.05
N GLN A 145 8.41 32.50 -0.53
CA GLN A 145 9.86 32.37 -0.38
C GLN A 145 10.61 33.57 -0.98
N SER A 146 10.14 34.08 -2.13
CA SER A 146 10.79 35.17 -2.86
C SER A 146 10.39 36.57 -2.38
N SER A 147 9.25 36.71 -1.72
CA SER A 147 8.81 37.99 -1.14
C SER A 147 9.80 38.48 -0.08
N GLN A 148 9.94 39.80 0.08
CA GLN A 148 10.71 40.37 1.17
C GLN A 148 9.83 40.52 2.41
N ASP A 149 10.33 40.09 3.56
CA ASP A 149 9.72 40.48 4.84
C ASP A 149 9.96 41.99 5.02
N LEU A 150 8.91 42.74 5.35
CA LEU A 150 9.00 44.19 5.32
C LEU A 150 9.86 44.70 6.48
N SER A 151 10.96 45.35 6.14
CA SER A 151 11.75 46.11 7.11
C SER A 151 11.05 47.44 7.41
N GLY A 152 10.67 47.66 8.68
CA GLY A 152 10.04 48.90 9.11
C GLY A 152 9.46 48.81 10.52
N PRO A 153 9.03 49.93 11.13
CA PRO A 153 8.35 49.95 12.43
C PRO A 153 6.92 49.41 12.35
N LEU A 154 6.57 48.74 11.25
CA LEU A 154 5.25 48.22 11.00
C LEU A 154 5.18 46.86 11.69
N GLY A 155 4.34 46.81 12.71
CA GLY A 155 4.25 45.69 13.63
C GLY A 155 3.59 44.44 13.06
N THR A 156 3.17 43.57 13.96
CA THR A 156 2.60 42.26 13.65
C THR A 156 1.06 42.32 13.73
N ASP A 157 0.37 42.73 12.66
CA ASP A 157 -1.09 42.97 12.69
C ASP A 157 -1.93 41.69 12.63
N TYR A 158 -2.11 41.05 13.80
CA TYR A 158 -2.97 39.89 13.95
C TYR A 158 -4.44 40.19 13.63
N ASP A 159 -4.91 41.42 13.85
CA ASP A 159 -6.33 41.76 13.65
C ASP A 159 -6.68 41.64 12.16
N SER A 160 -5.86 42.23 11.29
CA SER A 160 -6.04 42.15 9.83
C SER A 160 -5.78 40.74 9.29
N ALA A 161 -4.80 40.01 9.84
CA ALA A 161 -4.51 38.63 9.46
C ALA A 161 -5.71 37.70 9.75
N LEU A 162 -6.29 37.80 10.94
CA LEU A 162 -7.45 37.02 11.34
C LEU A 162 -8.72 37.44 10.58
N ALA A 163 -8.88 38.72 10.25
CA ALA A 163 -9.98 39.18 9.40
C ALA A 163 -9.89 38.57 7.98
N THR A 164 -8.68 38.50 7.41
CA THR A 164 -8.45 37.89 6.09
C THR A 164 -8.67 36.37 6.14
N LEU A 165 -8.22 35.69 7.21
CA LEU A 165 -8.52 34.29 7.46
C LEU A 165 -10.04 34.05 7.55
N GLN A 166 -10.78 34.90 8.27
CA GLN A 166 -12.23 34.80 8.38
C GLN A 166 -12.90 34.95 7.01
N GLN A 167 -12.48 35.91 6.20
CA GLN A 167 -13.00 36.08 4.83
C GLN A 167 -12.75 34.84 3.97
N LEU A 168 -11.52 34.31 3.99
CA LEU A 168 -11.12 33.10 3.27
C LEU A 168 -12.02 31.92 3.68
N LEU A 169 -12.12 31.66 4.98
CA LEU A 169 -12.86 30.52 5.51
C LEU A 169 -14.36 30.64 5.26
N LEU A 170 -14.96 31.81 5.52
CA LEU A 170 -16.39 32.01 5.30
C LEU A 170 -16.76 31.92 3.82
N ARG A 171 -15.89 32.40 2.93
CA ARG A 171 -16.06 32.23 1.48
C ARG A 171 -16.07 30.76 1.11
N ASP A 172 -15.05 30.00 1.52
CA ASP A 172 -14.95 28.57 1.22
C ASP A 172 -16.14 27.78 1.79
N LEU A 173 -16.51 28.02 3.05
CA LEU A 173 -17.67 27.39 3.67
C LEU A 173 -18.97 27.66 2.90
N ASN A 174 -19.13 28.83 2.29
CA ASN A 174 -20.30 29.17 1.49
C ASN A 174 -20.25 28.54 0.09
N GLU A 175 -19.08 28.51 -0.56
CA GLU A 175 -18.89 27.82 -1.83
C GLU A 175 -19.18 26.31 -1.67
N ARG A 176 -18.70 25.69 -0.58
CA ARG A 176 -18.90 24.25 -0.30
C ARG A 176 -20.32 23.88 0.03
N LYS A 177 -21.14 24.77 0.63
CA LYS A 177 -22.58 24.51 0.82
C LYS A 177 -23.29 24.21 -0.51
N THR A 178 -22.87 24.84 -1.60
CA THR A 178 -23.48 24.62 -2.93
C THR A 178 -23.05 23.32 -3.60
N VAL A 179 -21.89 22.78 -3.21
CA VAL A 179 -21.33 21.52 -3.73
C VAL A 179 -21.80 20.32 -2.89
N ASN A 180 -21.99 20.50 -1.58
CA ASN A 180 -22.24 19.42 -0.63
C ASN A 180 -23.73 18.99 -0.48
N ASP A 181 -24.66 19.52 -1.29
CA ASP A 181 -26.06 19.04 -1.30
C ASP A 181 -26.17 17.56 -1.74
N SER A 182 -25.09 16.97 -2.25
CA SER A 182 -24.92 15.54 -2.51
C SER A 182 -24.29 14.74 -1.34
N LYS A 183 -24.39 15.19 -0.07
CA LYS A 183 -24.14 14.39 1.17
C LYS A 183 -22.80 13.62 1.32
N LYS A 184 -21.77 13.82 0.49
CA LYS A 184 -20.60 12.91 0.47
C LYS A 184 -19.26 13.48 0.91
N TYR A 185 -19.14 14.79 1.11
CA TYR A 185 -17.87 15.40 1.53
C TYR A 185 -17.93 15.96 2.94
N LYS A 186 -16.89 15.64 3.73
CA LYS A 186 -16.61 16.23 5.02
C LYS A 186 -15.33 17.05 4.95
N ASP A 187 -15.48 18.37 5.02
CA ASP A 187 -14.35 19.29 5.01
C ASP A 187 -13.76 19.40 6.43
N ILE A 188 -12.50 19.03 6.60
CA ILE A 188 -11.71 19.28 7.81
C ILE A 188 -10.73 20.41 7.51
N TYR A 189 -10.67 21.42 8.36
CA TYR A 189 -9.83 22.60 8.23
C TYR A 189 -8.77 22.60 9.32
N HIS A 190 -7.50 22.60 8.90
CA HIS A 190 -6.34 22.79 9.77
C HIS A 190 -5.73 24.16 9.49
N ILE A 191 -5.84 25.07 10.44
CA ILE A 191 -5.32 26.44 10.33
C ILE A 191 -4.03 26.52 11.15
N PHE A 192 -2.94 26.96 10.53
CA PHE A 192 -1.64 27.15 11.18
C PHE A 192 -1.31 28.63 11.27
N PHE A 193 -1.40 29.20 12.48
CA PHE A 193 -1.04 30.58 12.75
C PHE A 193 0.39 30.66 13.31
N ILE A 194 1.34 31.14 12.51
CA ILE A 194 2.79 31.07 12.80
C ILE A 194 3.34 32.49 12.94
N SER A 195 3.93 32.81 14.10
CA SER A 195 4.46 34.16 14.39
C SER A 195 5.67 34.15 15.31
N ASP A 196 6.56 35.12 15.17
CA ASP A 196 7.73 35.32 16.04
C ASP A 196 7.49 36.35 17.15
N GLY A 197 6.36 37.06 17.13
CA GLY A 197 6.15 38.25 17.95
C GLY A 197 4.81 38.32 18.67
N ILE A 198 4.59 39.46 19.32
CA ILE A 198 3.28 39.86 19.85
C ILE A 198 2.50 40.62 18.78
N PRO A 199 1.17 40.66 18.85
CA PRO A 199 0.39 41.53 17.99
C PRO A 199 0.69 43.02 18.23
N GLU A 200 0.86 43.75 17.15
CA GLU A 200 1.05 45.20 17.11
C GLU A 200 0.16 45.79 16.02
N GLY A 201 -0.39 46.99 16.20
CA GLY A 201 -1.23 47.63 15.20
C GLY A 201 -1.26 49.15 15.34
N GLU A 202 -2.25 49.81 14.73
CA GLU A 202 -2.50 51.24 14.95
C GLU A 202 -2.71 51.48 16.47
N GLY A 203 -1.79 52.23 17.08
CA GLY A 203 -1.78 52.48 18.53
C GLY A 203 -0.75 51.69 19.34
N GLY A 204 0.07 50.83 18.69
CA GLY A 204 1.21 50.14 19.31
C GLY A 204 0.94 48.69 19.68
N GLU A 205 1.62 48.21 20.72
CA GLU A 205 1.56 46.82 21.19
C GLU A 205 0.17 46.49 21.75
N LYS A 206 -0.45 45.42 21.26
CA LYS A 206 -1.80 45.01 21.66
C LYS A 206 -1.78 43.63 22.30
N LEU A 207 -1.17 43.45 23.47
CA LEU A 207 -1.05 42.12 24.10
C LEU A 207 -2.35 41.32 24.19
N ILE A 208 -2.26 40.01 23.97
CA ILE A 208 -3.33 39.06 24.26
C ILE A 208 -3.10 38.51 25.67
N THR A 209 -3.76 39.10 26.66
CA THR A 209 -3.56 38.76 28.09
C THR A 209 -4.66 37.89 28.68
N SER A 210 -5.72 37.60 27.92
CA SER A 210 -6.85 36.81 28.41
C SER A 210 -7.56 36.04 27.30
N ALA A 211 -8.32 35.02 27.68
CA ALA A 211 -9.21 34.29 26.78
C ALA A 211 -10.42 35.11 26.28
N GLN A 212 -10.64 36.31 26.82
CA GLN A 212 -11.70 37.24 26.40
C GLN A 212 -11.20 38.31 25.42
N ASP A 213 -9.93 38.22 25.01
CA ASP A 213 -9.38 39.08 23.98
C ASP A 213 -10.16 38.92 22.66
N THR A 214 -10.38 40.03 21.94
CA THR A 214 -11.18 40.04 20.71
C THR A 214 -10.66 39.08 19.64
N ARG A 215 -9.33 38.89 19.55
CA ARG A 215 -8.71 37.96 18.60
C ARG A 215 -8.96 36.51 19.00
N VAL A 216 -8.92 36.21 20.30
CA VAL A 216 -9.22 34.88 20.84
C VAL A 216 -10.71 34.56 20.64
N LEU A 217 -11.60 35.54 20.87
CA LEU A 217 -13.02 35.39 20.61
C LEU A 217 -13.33 35.20 19.12
N LEU A 218 -12.59 35.88 18.23
CA LEU A 218 -12.69 35.67 16.79
C LEU A 218 -12.27 34.25 16.39
N VAL A 219 -11.15 33.74 16.90
CA VAL A 219 -10.73 32.35 16.65
C VAL A 219 -11.79 31.36 17.16
N LYS A 220 -12.35 31.60 18.34
CA LYS A 220 -13.45 30.79 18.89
C LYS A 220 -14.69 30.81 17.99
N ASP A 221 -15.06 31.98 17.47
CA ASP A 221 -16.18 32.12 16.53
C ASP A 221 -15.92 31.29 15.25
N LEU A 222 -14.70 31.33 14.70
CA LEU A 222 -14.32 30.54 13.52
C LEU A 222 -14.45 29.03 13.77
N ALA A 223 -13.88 28.53 14.86
CA ALA A 223 -13.97 27.11 15.22
C ALA A 223 -15.43 26.66 15.42
N SER A 224 -16.26 27.52 16.01
CA SER A 224 -17.68 27.23 16.24
C SER A 224 -18.53 27.15 14.96
N ARG A 225 -18.03 27.60 13.80
CA ARG A 225 -18.77 27.54 12.53
C ARG A 225 -18.99 26.10 12.05
N LYS A 226 -18.06 25.19 12.35
CA LYS A 226 -18.17 23.74 12.14
C LYS A 226 -17.44 23.00 13.28
N PRO A 227 -18.12 22.76 14.42
CA PRO A 227 -17.50 22.13 15.58
C PRO A 227 -16.83 20.79 15.24
N GLY A 228 -15.60 20.58 15.72
CA GLY A 228 -14.80 19.38 15.45
C GLY A 228 -14.25 19.27 14.02
N GLN A 229 -14.48 20.25 13.14
CA GLN A 229 -13.97 20.26 11.76
C GLN A 229 -13.08 21.46 11.47
N ILE A 230 -13.02 22.49 12.33
CA ILE A 230 -12.15 23.65 12.14
C ILE A 230 -11.24 23.74 13.36
N THR A 231 -9.96 23.48 13.17
CA THR A 231 -8.94 23.60 14.21
C THR A 231 -7.94 24.70 13.85
N LEU A 232 -7.56 25.50 14.85
CA LEU A 232 -6.47 26.48 14.72
C LEU A 232 -5.33 26.09 15.65
N HIS A 233 -4.22 25.69 15.04
CA HIS A 233 -2.94 25.49 15.68
C HIS A 233 -2.15 26.80 15.64
N SER A 234 -1.26 27.01 16.60
CA SER A 234 -0.36 28.16 16.58
C SER A 234 1.07 27.78 16.92
N ALA A 235 2.03 28.51 16.35
CA ALA A 235 3.44 28.26 16.58
C ALA A 235 4.21 29.57 16.86
N PHE A 236 5.09 29.50 17.85
CA PHE A 236 6.04 30.56 18.20
C PHE A 236 7.47 30.11 17.87
N TYR A 237 8.24 30.94 17.16
CA TYR A 237 9.58 30.54 16.68
C TYR A 237 10.74 31.48 16.98
N GLN A 238 10.56 32.53 17.78
CA GLN A 238 11.67 33.40 18.12
C GLN A 238 12.57 32.81 19.22
N ALA A 239 13.85 32.66 18.92
CA ALA A 239 14.87 32.20 19.88
C ALA A 239 15.08 33.23 21.02
N PRO A 240 15.38 32.79 22.25
CA PRO A 240 15.83 33.69 23.31
C PRO A 240 17.16 34.39 22.96
N PRO A 241 17.40 35.63 23.45
CA PRO A 241 16.52 36.43 24.30
C PRO A 241 15.53 37.28 23.49
N PHE A 242 14.23 37.21 23.83
CA PHE A 242 13.21 38.11 23.31
C PHE A 242 12.44 38.78 24.46
N TYR A 243 12.34 40.11 24.43
CA TYR A 243 11.86 40.95 25.53
C TYR A 243 10.39 40.70 25.94
N ARG A 244 9.59 40.04 25.09
CA ARG A 244 8.15 39.78 25.35
C ARG A 244 7.72 38.37 25.02
N ARG A 245 8.65 37.43 25.18
CA ARG A 245 8.46 36.02 24.83
C ARG A 245 7.29 35.40 25.59
N ALA A 246 7.16 35.71 26.87
CA ALA A 246 6.09 35.15 27.71
C ALA A 246 4.71 35.57 27.19
N GLU A 247 4.53 36.84 26.83
CA GLU A 247 3.25 37.36 26.34
C GLU A 247 2.93 36.87 24.92
N ALA A 248 3.92 36.77 24.04
CA ALA A 248 3.74 36.19 22.69
C ALA A 248 3.27 34.73 22.78
N ILE A 249 3.98 33.92 23.56
CA ILE A 249 3.62 32.51 23.81
C ILE A 249 2.24 32.40 24.43
N GLN A 250 1.94 33.20 25.46
CA GLN A 250 0.65 33.13 26.14
C GLN A 250 -0.50 33.53 25.22
N GLY A 251 -0.31 34.54 24.38
CA GLY A 251 -1.30 34.95 23.38
C GLY A 251 -1.60 33.85 22.37
N LEU A 252 -0.55 33.25 21.79
CA LEU A 252 -0.70 32.14 20.84
C LEU A 252 -1.33 30.91 21.50
N LYS A 253 -0.98 30.58 22.75
CA LYS A 253 -1.67 29.54 23.54
C LYS A 253 -3.16 29.80 23.69
N TYR A 254 -3.57 31.04 23.98
CA TYR A 254 -4.99 31.39 24.05
C TYR A 254 -5.69 31.22 22.70
N MET A 255 -5.04 31.61 21.60
CA MET A 255 -5.59 31.42 20.25
C MET A 255 -5.74 29.94 19.90
N ALA A 256 -4.69 29.11 20.09
CA ALA A 256 -4.79 27.68 19.83
C ALA A 256 -5.87 26.99 20.68
N GLY A 257 -5.94 27.31 21.98
CA GLY A 257 -6.97 26.75 22.86
C GLY A 257 -8.39 27.17 22.47
N ALA A 258 -8.59 28.40 21.99
CA ALA A 258 -9.88 28.86 21.48
C ALA A 258 -10.27 28.22 20.14
N GLY A 259 -9.28 27.84 19.34
CA GLY A 259 -9.45 27.14 18.07
C GLY A 259 -9.40 25.63 18.18
N GLU A 260 -9.51 25.06 19.38
CA GLU A 260 -9.45 23.60 19.63
C GLU A 260 -8.19 22.92 19.07
N GLY A 261 -7.10 23.68 18.89
CA GLY A 261 -5.84 23.19 18.32
C GLY A 261 -4.68 23.15 19.31
N THR A 262 -3.49 22.95 18.76
CA THR A 262 -2.25 22.78 19.53
C THR A 262 -1.37 24.02 19.41
N PHE A 263 -0.74 24.41 20.52
CA PHE A 263 0.33 25.41 20.52
C PHE A 263 1.70 24.73 20.53
N THR A 264 2.62 25.21 19.70
CA THR A 264 4.02 24.73 19.62
C THR A 264 5.01 25.88 19.82
N ASP A 265 6.02 25.67 20.66
CA ASP A 265 7.13 26.61 20.88
C ASP A 265 8.43 25.98 20.39
N VAL A 266 8.88 26.39 19.20
CA VAL A 266 10.05 25.76 18.55
C VAL A 266 11.38 26.44 18.89
N SER A 267 11.34 27.45 19.75
CA SER A 267 12.52 28.27 20.07
C SER A 267 13.64 27.52 20.81
N ALA A 268 13.43 26.24 21.13
CA ALA A 268 14.38 25.31 21.74
C ALA A 268 15.19 24.46 20.74
N GLY A 269 15.09 24.73 19.42
CA GLY A 269 15.76 23.93 18.38
C GLY A 269 14.96 22.72 17.91
N GLU A 270 13.66 22.69 18.22
CA GLU A 270 12.73 21.69 17.72
C GLU A 270 12.25 22.05 16.30
N THR A 271 12.03 21.05 15.45
CA THR A 271 11.44 21.27 14.13
C THR A 271 9.92 21.37 14.25
N LEU A 272 9.32 22.37 13.62
CA LEU A 272 7.85 22.48 13.52
C LEU A 272 7.31 21.41 12.57
N ASP A 273 6.88 20.30 13.14
CA ASP A 273 6.31 19.20 12.38
C ASP A 273 4.79 19.39 12.23
N LEU A 274 4.40 20.21 11.25
CA LEU A 274 3.00 20.47 10.95
C LEU A 274 2.24 19.22 10.48
N VAL A 275 2.95 18.24 9.90
CA VAL A 275 2.36 16.98 9.43
C VAL A 275 1.70 16.23 10.60
N LYS A 276 2.35 16.21 11.77
CA LYS A 276 1.81 15.59 12.99
C LYS A 276 0.58 16.28 13.55
N LEU A 277 0.30 17.53 13.17
CA LEU A 277 -0.85 18.29 13.65
C LEU A 277 -2.07 18.16 12.73
N ILE A 278 -1.87 17.62 11.53
CA ILE A 278 -2.93 17.23 10.61
C ILE A 278 -3.40 15.82 11.01
N THR A 279 -3.96 15.73 12.22
CA THR A 279 -4.51 14.52 12.83
C THR A 279 -6.03 14.50 12.77
N GLY A 280 -6.58 13.33 12.47
CA GLY A 280 -8.01 13.06 12.40
C GLY A 280 -8.25 11.71 11.73
N GLU A 281 -9.44 11.14 11.93
CA GLU A 281 -9.91 10.01 11.12
C GLU A 281 -9.81 10.43 9.66
N ARG A 282 -8.85 9.85 8.94
CA ARG A 282 -8.75 9.99 7.51
C ARG A 282 -9.52 8.82 6.94
N THR A 283 -10.74 9.05 6.49
CA THR A 283 -11.36 8.18 5.50
C THR A 283 -10.70 8.54 4.18
N THR A 284 -9.42 8.20 4.08
CA THR A 284 -8.69 8.44 2.86
C THR A 284 -9.27 7.53 1.80
N PRO A 285 -9.61 8.09 0.63
CA PRO A 285 -9.95 7.28 -0.52
C PRO A 285 -8.81 6.29 -0.74
N ARG A 286 -9.18 5.06 -1.07
CA ARG A 286 -8.18 4.01 -1.23
C ARG A 286 -7.65 4.05 -2.65
N MET A 287 -6.35 3.92 -2.79
CA MET A 287 -5.71 3.70 -4.08
C MET A 287 -5.34 2.24 -4.23
N VAL A 288 -5.48 1.72 -5.44
CA VAL A 288 -4.89 0.42 -5.77
C VAL A 288 -3.38 0.59 -5.90
N LYS A 289 -2.59 -0.31 -5.31
CA LYS A 289 -1.16 -0.43 -5.60
C LYS A 289 -1.03 -0.88 -7.06
N GLY A 290 -0.91 0.06 -7.99
CA GLY A 290 -1.18 -0.15 -9.42
C GLY A 290 -0.22 -1.11 -10.14
N ASP A 291 0.97 -1.32 -9.60
CA ASP A 291 1.96 -2.33 -10.01
C ASP A 291 1.70 -3.72 -9.40
N ARG A 292 0.70 -3.83 -8.52
CA ARG A 292 0.39 -5.03 -7.71
C ARG A 292 -0.98 -5.63 -8.05
N VAL A 293 -1.46 -5.41 -9.26
CA VAL A 293 -2.70 -6.04 -9.75
C VAL A 293 -2.34 -7.28 -10.53
N GLN A 294 -2.86 -8.44 -10.11
CA GLN A 294 -2.42 -9.73 -10.63
C GLN A 294 -3.57 -10.62 -11.11
N ALA A 295 -3.24 -11.57 -11.98
CA ALA A 295 -4.18 -12.52 -12.57
C ALA A 295 -3.51 -13.88 -12.77
N TYR A 296 -3.78 -14.81 -11.85
CA TYR A 296 -3.18 -16.13 -11.84
C TYR A 296 -4.14 -17.20 -12.33
N ASN A 297 -3.64 -18.08 -13.19
CA ASN A 297 -4.31 -19.35 -13.47
C ASN A 297 -3.81 -20.36 -12.43
N LEU A 298 -4.65 -20.68 -11.46
CA LEU A 298 -4.27 -21.60 -10.38
C LEU A 298 -4.12 -23.04 -10.88
N ASN A 299 -4.62 -23.36 -12.08
CA ASN A 299 -4.36 -24.64 -12.73
C ASN A 299 -3.01 -24.72 -13.45
N ALA A 300 -2.14 -23.73 -13.25
CA ALA A 300 -0.85 -23.63 -13.90
C ALA A 300 0.24 -23.31 -12.88
N ALA A 301 1.34 -24.04 -12.95
CA ALA A 301 2.53 -23.79 -12.13
C ALA A 301 3.79 -23.77 -13.00
N PHE A 302 4.84 -23.12 -12.47
CA PHE A 302 6.16 -23.15 -13.11
C PHE A 302 6.81 -24.52 -12.89
N CYS A 303 7.10 -25.22 -13.99
CA CYS A 303 7.84 -26.47 -13.94
C CYS A 303 9.36 -26.23 -13.88
N MET A 304 10.10 -27.13 -13.25
CA MET A 304 11.56 -27.07 -13.12
C MET A 304 12.30 -27.08 -14.47
N ASN A 305 11.64 -27.50 -15.54
CA ASN A 305 12.15 -27.45 -16.90
C ASN A 305 12.14 -26.03 -17.52
N GLY A 306 11.53 -25.05 -16.85
CA GLY A 306 11.41 -23.67 -17.33
C GLY A 306 10.09 -23.34 -18.04
N GLU A 307 9.20 -24.32 -18.20
CA GLU A 307 7.88 -24.14 -18.82
C GLU A 307 6.79 -23.87 -17.77
N ILE A 308 5.64 -23.38 -18.23
CA ILE A 308 4.42 -23.32 -17.40
C ILE A 308 3.63 -24.59 -17.72
N GLY A 309 3.43 -25.44 -16.72
CA GLY A 309 2.75 -26.73 -16.84
C GLY A 309 1.42 -26.76 -16.09
N LEU A 310 0.70 -27.87 -16.27
CA LEU A 310 -0.53 -28.14 -15.52
C LEU A 310 -0.20 -28.29 -14.03
N ASP A 311 -1.03 -27.70 -13.19
CA ASP A 311 -1.09 -27.90 -11.74
C ASP A 311 -2.55 -28.28 -11.42
N SER A 312 -2.81 -29.58 -11.39
CA SER A 312 -4.16 -30.13 -11.37
C SER A 312 -4.85 -29.98 -10.00
N ASP A 313 -4.11 -29.77 -8.91
CA ASP A 313 -4.67 -29.56 -7.56
C ASP A 313 -4.31 -28.20 -6.92
N MET A 314 -3.66 -27.34 -7.72
CA MET A 314 -3.37 -25.93 -7.44
C MET A 314 -2.44 -25.71 -6.26
N ASP A 315 -1.61 -26.70 -5.94
CA ASP A 315 -0.78 -26.69 -4.76
C ASP A 315 0.53 -25.90 -4.95
N GLY A 316 0.79 -25.43 -6.18
CA GLY A 316 1.96 -24.66 -6.55
C GLY A 316 3.08 -25.50 -7.16
N LEU A 317 2.89 -26.81 -7.33
CA LEU A 317 3.82 -27.71 -8.00
C LEU A 317 3.20 -28.26 -9.28
N CYS A 318 3.97 -28.26 -10.38
CA CYS A 318 3.41 -28.76 -11.64
C CYS A 318 3.35 -30.29 -11.70
N ASP A 319 2.31 -30.84 -12.33
CA ASP A 319 2.03 -32.28 -12.47
C ASP A 319 3.24 -33.07 -13.00
N GLU A 320 3.99 -32.48 -13.94
CA GLU A 320 5.18 -33.10 -14.52
C GLU A 320 6.29 -33.29 -13.48
N ASP A 321 6.50 -32.28 -12.64
CA ASP A 321 7.53 -32.30 -11.61
C ASP A 321 7.17 -33.26 -10.48
N GLU A 322 5.91 -33.34 -10.07
CA GLU A 322 5.45 -34.33 -9.10
C GLU A 322 5.75 -35.77 -9.54
N VAL A 323 5.42 -36.09 -10.79
CA VAL A 323 5.72 -37.40 -11.38
C VAL A 323 7.24 -37.63 -11.42
N ALA A 324 8.02 -36.63 -11.81
CA ALA A 324 9.48 -36.73 -11.83
C ALA A 324 10.07 -36.90 -10.41
N PHE A 325 9.50 -36.22 -9.42
CA PHE A 325 9.93 -36.23 -8.02
C PHE A 325 9.67 -37.57 -7.34
N ASN A 326 8.61 -38.29 -7.74
CA ASN A 326 8.37 -39.65 -7.28
C ASN A 326 9.52 -40.61 -7.59
N GLU A 327 10.19 -40.45 -8.73
CA GLU A 327 11.38 -41.24 -9.07
C GLU A 327 12.64 -40.63 -8.44
N LYS A 328 12.83 -39.31 -8.57
CA LYS A 328 14.02 -38.60 -8.06
C LYS A 328 14.20 -38.76 -6.55
N TYR A 329 13.12 -38.70 -5.78
CA TYR A 329 13.14 -38.76 -4.32
C TYR A 329 12.63 -40.08 -3.75
N LYS A 330 12.52 -41.14 -4.57
CA LYS A 330 11.96 -42.45 -4.19
C LYS A 330 12.44 -42.97 -2.84
N SER A 331 13.75 -42.93 -2.57
CA SER A 331 14.33 -43.39 -1.31
C SER A 331 13.85 -42.57 -0.09
N ALA A 332 13.76 -41.24 -0.24
CA ALA A 332 13.26 -40.35 0.81
C ALA A 332 11.75 -40.57 1.02
N LEU A 333 10.99 -40.76 -0.05
CA LEU A 333 9.55 -41.05 0.01
C LEU A 333 9.26 -42.39 0.69
N ASP A 334 10.03 -43.44 0.38
CA ASP A 334 9.91 -44.75 1.01
C ASP A 334 10.23 -44.71 2.50
N SER A 335 11.27 -43.97 2.88
CA SER A 335 11.75 -43.92 4.27
C SER A 335 10.99 -42.92 5.16
N ARG A 336 10.70 -41.71 4.69
CA ARG A 336 10.08 -40.62 5.47
C ARG A 336 8.55 -40.61 5.36
N TYR A 337 8.02 -40.94 4.18
CA TYR A 337 6.57 -40.89 3.89
C TYR A 337 5.96 -42.27 3.67
N GLN A 338 6.61 -43.33 4.16
CA GLN A 338 6.09 -44.70 4.16
C GLN A 338 5.65 -45.19 2.76
N GLY A 339 6.35 -44.75 1.72
CA GLY A 339 6.04 -45.14 0.35
C GLY A 339 4.92 -44.35 -0.32
N LYS A 340 4.36 -43.31 0.34
CA LYS A 340 3.51 -42.34 -0.34
C LYS A 340 4.28 -41.64 -1.46
N ARG A 341 3.51 -41.07 -2.40
CA ARG A 341 3.98 -40.43 -3.63
C ARG A 341 3.21 -39.14 -3.83
N PHE A 342 3.81 -38.18 -4.51
CA PHE A 342 3.12 -37.04 -5.09
C PHE A 342 2.04 -37.56 -6.06
N ASP A 343 0.83 -37.01 -5.98
CA ASP A 343 -0.31 -37.35 -6.81
C ASP A 343 -0.90 -36.05 -7.35
N PRO A 344 -0.77 -35.79 -8.67
CA PRO A 344 -1.17 -34.49 -9.24
C PRO A 344 -2.62 -34.06 -9.08
N PHE A 345 -3.45 -34.91 -8.50
CA PHE A 345 -4.86 -34.61 -8.27
C PHE A 345 -5.18 -34.50 -6.77
N ARG A 346 -4.16 -34.28 -5.93
CA ARG A 346 -4.26 -34.23 -4.47
C ARG A 346 -3.25 -33.24 -3.92
N ARG A 347 -3.76 -32.04 -3.57
CA ARG A 347 -3.01 -30.96 -2.94
C ARG A 347 -2.12 -31.44 -1.78
N HIS A 348 -2.59 -32.45 -1.04
CA HIS A 348 -1.96 -33.00 0.15
C HIS A 348 -1.62 -34.50 0.03
N SER A 349 -0.82 -34.92 -0.95
CA SER A 349 -0.52 -36.34 -1.17
C SER A 349 0.35 -36.95 -0.07
N LEU A 350 1.40 -36.23 0.34
CA LEU A 350 2.38 -36.76 1.28
C LEU A 350 1.97 -36.49 2.74
N ASN A 351 1.49 -35.28 3.02
CA ASN A 351 1.15 -34.81 4.35
C ASN A 351 -0.24 -34.13 4.34
N PRO A 352 -1.19 -34.54 5.20
CA PRO A 352 -2.53 -33.95 5.22
C PRO A 352 -2.58 -32.48 5.67
N SER A 353 -1.48 -31.91 6.16
CA SER A 353 -1.43 -30.54 6.68
C SER A 353 -0.66 -29.55 5.83
N TYR A 354 0.07 -30.03 4.83
CA TYR A 354 0.94 -29.19 4.00
C TYR A 354 0.75 -29.58 2.55
N SER A 355 0.67 -28.60 1.65
CA SER A 355 0.70 -28.84 0.21
C SER A 355 1.93 -29.65 -0.19
N ASP A 356 1.83 -30.39 -1.29
CA ASP A 356 2.93 -31.17 -1.81
C ASP A 356 4.12 -30.25 -2.18
N ALA A 357 3.84 -29.04 -2.66
CA ALA A 357 4.84 -28.02 -2.90
C ALA A 357 5.59 -27.58 -1.60
N PHE A 358 4.90 -27.44 -0.46
CA PHE A 358 5.55 -27.20 0.84
C PHE A 358 6.42 -28.37 1.30
N VAL A 359 5.90 -29.60 1.15
CA VAL A 359 6.62 -30.83 1.48
C VAL A 359 7.89 -30.95 0.65
N TRP A 360 7.76 -30.74 -0.65
CA TRP A 360 8.89 -30.72 -1.58
C TRP A 360 9.92 -29.67 -1.17
N ARG A 361 9.49 -28.41 -0.92
CA ARG A 361 10.40 -27.31 -0.57
C ARG A 361 11.17 -27.59 0.72
N PHE A 362 10.47 -27.83 1.82
CA PHE A 362 11.09 -27.80 3.14
C PHE A 362 11.72 -29.12 3.55
N ASP A 363 11.07 -30.26 3.23
CA ASP A 363 11.51 -31.56 3.72
C ASP A 363 12.45 -32.26 2.71
N LEU A 364 12.13 -32.21 1.42
CA LEU A 364 12.89 -32.93 0.39
C LEU A 364 14.03 -32.11 -0.22
N PHE A 365 13.79 -30.85 -0.60
CA PHE A 365 14.78 -30.00 -1.28
C PHE A 365 15.64 -29.19 -0.30
N GLY A 366 15.02 -28.53 0.68
CA GLY A 366 15.67 -27.55 1.56
C GLY A 366 16.63 -28.12 2.61
N ASN A 367 16.85 -29.45 2.64
CA ASN A 367 17.68 -30.14 3.64
C ASN A 367 17.32 -29.77 5.10
N ARG A 368 16.07 -29.41 5.40
CA ARG A 368 15.65 -29.06 6.77
C ARG A 368 15.18 -30.29 7.55
N ALA A 369 14.97 -30.08 8.86
CA ALA A 369 14.27 -31.03 9.70
C ALA A 369 12.84 -31.27 9.15
N ALA A 370 12.26 -32.42 9.47
CA ALA A 370 10.90 -32.76 9.08
C ALA A 370 9.93 -31.61 9.43
N LEU A 371 8.93 -31.39 8.56
CA LEU A 371 7.90 -30.38 8.78
C LEU A 371 7.24 -30.57 10.17
N PRO A 372 6.97 -29.48 10.92
CA PRO A 372 6.34 -29.58 12.23
C PRO A 372 5.00 -30.32 12.16
N THR A 373 4.69 -31.14 13.17
CA THR A 373 3.37 -31.76 13.26
C THR A 373 2.30 -30.67 13.44
N CYS A 374 1.35 -30.59 12.51
CA CYS A 374 0.18 -29.73 12.64
C CYS A 374 -1.04 -30.58 12.99
N THR A 375 -1.67 -30.29 14.14
CA THR A 375 -2.82 -31.08 14.63
C THR A 375 -4.17 -30.51 14.23
N LEU A 376 -4.21 -29.26 13.76
CA LEU A 376 -5.42 -28.58 13.32
C LEU A 376 -5.10 -27.77 12.07
N VAL A 377 -5.46 -28.30 10.90
CA VAL A 377 -5.49 -27.54 9.66
C VAL A 377 -6.77 -26.73 9.70
N LYS A 378 -6.65 -25.41 9.82
CA LYS A 378 -7.78 -24.52 9.61
C LYS A 378 -7.87 -24.16 8.13
N PRO A 379 -9.08 -23.84 7.63
CA PRO A 379 -9.23 -23.19 6.33
C PRO A 379 -8.37 -21.93 6.28
N ASP A 380 -7.95 -21.57 5.08
CA ASP A 380 -7.38 -20.27 4.72
C ASP A 380 -8.34 -19.15 5.21
N GLU A 381 -7.91 -18.41 6.24
CA GLU A 381 -8.73 -17.39 6.92
C GLU A 381 -8.59 -16.00 6.24
N ASP A 382 -7.51 -15.76 5.49
CA ASP A 382 -7.16 -14.46 4.88
C ASP A 382 -7.17 -14.43 3.35
N PHE A 383 -7.45 -15.58 2.75
CA PHE A 383 -7.64 -15.82 1.32
C PHE A 383 -6.38 -15.66 0.48
N ASP A 384 -5.20 -15.89 1.06
CA ASP A 384 -3.94 -15.84 0.34
C ASP A 384 -3.53 -17.16 -0.32
N LEU A 385 -4.31 -18.25 -0.10
CA LEU A 385 -4.12 -19.65 -0.54
C LEU A 385 -3.22 -20.52 0.35
N LEU A 386 -2.78 -20.00 1.50
CA LEU A 386 -2.09 -20.77 2.53
C LEU A 386 -3.09 -21.25 3.58
N ASN A 387 -2.84 -22.42 4.15
CA ASN A 387 -3.54 -22.84 5.35
C ASN A 387 -2.75 -22.48 6.61
N SER A 388 -3.42 -22.51 7.76
CA SER A 388 -2.81 -22.12 9.05
C SER A 388 -1.50 -22.85 9.43
N CYS A 389 -1.28 -24.07 8.90
CA CYS A 389 -0.04 -24.81 9.16
C CYS A 389 1.10 -24.30 8.29
N GLU A 390 0.83 -24.00 7.02
CA GLU A 390 1.78 -23.43 6.05
C GLU A 390 2.22 -22.04 6.48
N GLU A 391 1.26 -21.20 6.84
CA GLU A 391 1.43 -19.91 7.51
C GLU A 391 2.36 -20.00 8.73
N ALA A 392 2.12 -20.96 9.63
CA ALA A 392 2.95 -21.14 10.82
C ALA A 392 4.40 -21.54 10.48
N VAL A 393 4.59 -22.35 9.45
CA VAL A 393 5.93 -22.70 8.96
C VAL A 393 6.62 -21.47 8.38
N LEU A 394 5.93 -20.66 7.57
CA LEU A 394 6.47 -19.42 7.02
C LEU A 394 6.89 -18.44 8.11
N ALA A 395 6.04 -18.20 9.10
CA ALA A 395 6.37 -17.38 10.26
C ALA A 395 7.64 -17.87 10.98
N SER A 396 7.74 -19.18 11.20
CA SER A 396 8.87 -19.77 11.93
C SER A 396 10.19 -19.79 11.16
N THR A 397 10.12 -19.68 9.84
CA THR A 397 11.27 -19.84 8.93
C THR A 397 11.77 -18.55 8.32
N SER A 398 11.11 -17.44 8.64
CA SER A 398 11.43 -16.12 8.11
C SER A 398 12.75 -15.58 8.65
N PRO A 399 13.50 -14.81 7.84
CA PRO A 399 14.87 -14.48 8.16
C PRO A 399 14.97 -13.65 9.45
N THR A 400 15.79 -14.11 10.39
CA THR A 400 16.42 -13.20 11.36
C THR A 400 17.34 -12.29 10.55
N GLY A 401 16.97 -11.03 10.34
CA GLY A 401 17.79 -10.20 9.47
C GLY A 401 19.15 -9.88 10.07
N PRO A 402 19.96 -9.05 9.39
CA PRO A 402 21.41 -9.08 9.45
C PRO A 402 22.02 -8.80 10.83
N THR A 403 21.23 -8.29 11.77
CA THR A 403 21.64 -8.08 13.16
C THR A 403 20.53 -8.46 14.13
N ALA A 404 20.88 -8.75 15.39
CA ALA A 404 19.89 -8.93 16.46
C ALA A 404 19.05 -7.66 16.66
N ASP A 405 19.64 -6.48 16.49
CA ASP A 405 18.92 -5.19 16.53
C ASP A 405 17.93 -5.03 15.39
N TRP A 406 18.30 -5.45 14.17
CA TRP A 406 17.37 -5.52 13.03
C TRP A 406 16.26 -6.52 13.35
N THR A 407 16.59 -7.72 13.81
CA THR A 407 15.59 -8.75 14.16
C THR A 407 14.66 -8.28 15.28
N ASN A 408 15.16 -7.51 16.25
CA ASN A 408 14.37 -6.96 17.35
C ASN A 408 13.53 -5.74 16.93
N LYS A 409 14.07 -4.86 16.08
CA LYS A 409 13.33 -3.72 15.51
C LYS A 409 12.26 -4.20 14.54
N MET A 410 12.59 -5.17 13.70
CA MET A 410 11.64 -5.81 12.81
C MET A 410 10.61 -6.57 13.65
N SER A 411 10.96 -7.47 14.56
CA SER A 411 9.94 -8.16 15.40
C SER A 411 9.07 -7.26 16.29
N SER A 412 9.47 -6.02 16.59
CA SER A 412 8.63 -5.05 17.33
C SER A 412 7.76 -4.18 16.40
N VAL A 413 8.26 -3.79 15.23
CA VAL A 413 7.48 -3.09 14.19
C VAL A 413 6.52 -4.07 13.49
N TYR A 414 6.90 -5.34 13.41
CA TYR A 414 6.23 -6.35 12.58
C TYR A 414 5.44 -7.40 13.36
N LYS A 415 5.44 -7.43 14.70
CA LYS A 415 4.43 -8.22 15.42
C LYS A 415 2.99 -7.80 15.09
N LYS A 416 2.83 -6.64 14.44
CA LYS A 416 1.59 -6.07 13.92
C LYS A 416 1.45 -6.20 12.39
N HIS A 417 2.33 -6.93 11.69
CA HIS A 417 2.32 -7.06 10.22
C HIS A 417 2.69 -8.48 9.74
N LEU A 418 3.62 -9.16 10.42
CA LEU A 418 3.94 -10.59 10.28
C LEU A 418 2.92 -11.47 11.01
N SER A 419 1.65 -11.06 11.05
CA SER A 419 0.63 -12.05 11.33
C SER A 419 0.67 -13.00 10.15
N PRO A 420 0.95 -14.30 10.33
CA PRO A 420 0.98 -15.20 9.20
C PRO A 420 -0.43 -15.44 8.63
N THR A 421 -1.46 -14.85 9.24
CA THR A 421 -2.83 -14.70 8.74
C THR A 421 -3.05 -13.35 8.05
N ASN A 422 -1.98 -12.72 7.55
CA ASN A 422 -2.06 -11.52 6.75
C ASN A 422 -1.64 -11.86 5.32
N PHE A 423 -2.53 -11.58 4.37
CA PHE A 423 -2.35 -11.94 2.97
C PHE A 423 -1.13 -11.29 2.28
N ASP A 424 -0.61 -10.20 2.84
CA ASP A 424 0.57 -9.42 2.37
C ASP A 424 1.37 -9.05 3.62
N SER A 425 2.03 -10.05 4.21
CA SER A 425 2.62 -9.96 5.55
C SER A 425 3.80 -8.99 5.63
N ASP A 426 4.51 -8.76 4.53
CA ASP A 426 5.59 -7.77 4.47
C ASP A 426 5.13 -6.41 3.89
N GLY A 427 3.87 -6.32 3.45
CA GLY A 427 3.22 -5.11 2.97
C GLY A 427 3.72 -4.66 1.60
N ASP A 428 4.47 -5.51 0.91
CA ASP A 428 5.04 -5.16 -0.36
C ASP A 428 3.94 -5.06 -1.43
N GLY A 429 2.87 -5.87 -1.35
CA GLY A 429 1.76 -5.90 -2.28
C GLY A 429 1.64 -7.18 -3.12
N PHE A 430 2.40 -8.22 -2.85
CA PHE A 430 2.14 -9.57 -3.37
C PHE A 430 1.48 -10.43 -2.29
N LEU A 431 0.81 -11.50 -2.71
CA LEU A 431 0.31 -12.50 -1.76
C LEU A 431 1.47 -13.36 -1.25
N ASP A 432 1.50 -13.64 0.05
CA ASP A 432 2.54 -14.47 0.68
C ASP A 432 2.70 -15.82 -0.03
N PHE A 433 1.59 -16.47 -0.40
CA PHE A 433 1.58 -17.67 -1.23
C PHE A 433 2.35 -17.48 -2.54
N HIS A 434 2.05 -16.41 -3.27
CA HIS A 434 2.60 -16.18 -4.60
C HIS A 434 4.11 -15.95 -4.55
N GLU A 435 4.55 -15.17 -3.58
CA GLU A 435 5.96 -14.97 -3.30
C GLU A 435 6.63 -16.28 -2.88
N PHE A 436 6.01 -17.04 -1.98
CA PHE A 436 6.54 -18.31 -1.52
C PHE A 436 6.90 -19.20 -2.71
N PHE A 437 5.98 -19.42 -3.65
CA PHE A 437 6.19 -20.31 -4.79
C PHE A 437 7.13 -19.74 -5.85
N GLN A 438 7.10 -18.43 -6.10
CA GLN A 438 7.87 -17.84 -7.20
C GLN A 438 9.31 -17.47 -6.83
N LEU A 439 9.57 -17.08 -5.58
CA LEU A 439 10.92 -16.74 -5.12
C LEU A 439 11.83 -17.97 -5.03
N LEU A 440 11.22 -19.12 -4.78
CA LEU A 440 11.81 -20.40 -4.46
C LEU A 440 12.97 -20.85 -5.34
N PRO A 441 12.80 -20.92 -6.67
CA PRO A 441 13.80 -21.57 -7.48
C PRO A 441 15.08 -20.73 -7.61
N SER A 442 14.96 -19.42 -7.36
CA SER A 442 15.89 -18.45 -7.90
C SER A 442 16.91 -17.89 -6.92
N THR A 443 16.62 -17.91 -5.61
CA THR A 443 17.46 -17.16 -4.66
C THR A 443 18.43 -18.02 -3.86
N ASN A 444 18.26 -19.36 -3.78
CA ASN A 444 18.90 -20.21 -2.75
C ASN A 444 18.79 -19.64 -1.31
N ALA A 445 18.05 -18.55 -1.15
CA ALA A 445 18.02 -17.73 0.02
C ALA A 445 16.76 -18.10 0.76
N GLU A 446 16.88 -18.10 2.07
CA GLU A 446 15.78 -18.23 3.00
C GLU A 446 14.88 -16.97 2.99
N SER A 447 14.83 -16.24 1.87
CA SER A 447 13.89 -15.14 1.64
C SER A 447 12.49 -15.75 1.64
N GLY A 448 11.81 -15.61 2.77
CA GLY A 448 10.40 -15.93 2.87
C GLY A 448 9.55 -14.84 2.22
N PRO A 449 8.23 -15.07 2.10
CA PRO A 449 7.24 -14.02 1.83
C PRO A 449 7.22 -12.89 2.88
N LEU A 450 8.06 -12.99 3.90
CA LEU A 450 8.17 -12.02 4.99
C LEU A 450 9.40 -11.11 4.86
N ASP A 451 10.09 -11.13 3.71
CA ASP A 451 11.32 -10.37 3.48
C ASP A 451 11.11 -9.32 2.40
N PHE A 452 10.75 -8.08 2.79
CA PHE A 452 10.52 -6.97 1.85
C PHE A 452 11.64 -6.68 0.84
N GLN A 453 12.86 -7.20 1.06
CA GLN A 453 13.97 -7.05 0.12
C GLN A 453 13.95 -8.09 -1.01
N ASN A 454 13.21 -9.18 -0.85
CA ASN A 454 13.12 -10.30 -1.78
C ASN A 454 12.73 -9.84 -3.20
N ILE A 455 11.82 -8.88 -3.32
CA ILE A 455 11.30 -8.37 -4.58
C ILE A 455 12.28 -7.49 -5.34
N TYR A 456 13.30 -6.99 -4.66
CA TYR A 456 14.41 -6.25 -5.27
C TYR A 456 15.60 -7.16 -5.61
N GLN A 457 15.55 -8.43 -5.22
CA GLN A 457 16.56 -9.39 -5.64
C GLN A 457 16.47 -9.63 -7.14
N ARG A 458 17.64 -9.89 -7.75
CA ARG A 458 17.79 -10.07 -9.18
C ARG A 458 18.17 -11.51 -9.47
N PRO A 459 17.19 -12.39 -9.73
CA PRO A 459 17.46 -13.79 -10.06
C PRO A 459 18.26 -13.94 -11.36
N ALA A 460 18.14 -12.95 -12.26
CA ALA A 460 19.01 -12.74 -13.40
C ALA A 460 19.43 -11.26 -13.45
N ALA A 461 20.61 -10.97 -14.02
CA ALA A 461 21.28 -9.67 -13.92
C ALA A 461 20.41 -8.44 -14.35
N GLU A 462 19.38 -8.66 -15.15
CA GLU A 462 18.61 -7.62 -15.82
C GLU A 462 17.15 -7.47 -15.34
N ILE A 463 16.66 -8.36 -14.47
CA ILE A 463 15.25 -8.32 -14.03
C ILE A 463 15.13 -8.46 -12.52
N GLU A 464 14.35 -7.56 -11.91
CA GLU A 464 14.02 -7.63 -10.48
C GLU A 464 12.88 -8.61 -10.26
N MET A 465 12.85 -9.20 -9.08
CA MET A 465 11.86 -10.20 -8.75
C MET A 465 10.43 -9.66 -8.75
N LYS A 466 10.21 -8.39 -8.37
CA LYS A 466 8.92 -7.72 -8.55
C LYS A 466 8.42 -7.76 -10.00
N ASP A 467 9.32 -7.68 -10.98
CA ASP A 467 8.98 -7.74 -12.40
C ASP A 467 8.70 -9.19 -12.82
N VAL A 468 9.41 -10.16 -12.21
CA VAL A 468 9.12 -11.58 -12.39
C VAL A 468 7.71 -11.90 -11.90
N LEU A 469 7.37 -11.49 -10.68
CA LEU A 469 6.05 -11.67 -10.08
C LEU A 469 4.95 -10.96 -10.91
N SER A 470 5.15 -9.67 -11.20
CA SER A 470 4.15 -8.84 -11.91
C SER A 470 3.92 -9.25 -13.37
N LEU A 471 4.94 -9.83 -14.01
CA LEU A 471 4.84 -10.31 -15.39
C LEU A 471 4.58 -11.82 -15.47
N HIS A 472 4.49 -12.50 -14.33
CA HIS A 472 4.42 -13.96 -14.19
C HIS A 472 5.47 -14.67 -15.03
N ARG A 473 6.71 -14.20 -14.94
CA ARG A 473 7.84 -14.82 -15.63
C ARG A 473 8.34 -16.00 -14.83
N HIS A 474 8.92 -16.97 -15.53
CA HIS A 474 9.53 -18.12 -14.88
C HIS A 474 10.74 -17.66 -14.04
N PRO A 475 10.80 -17.91 -12.72
CA PRO A 475 11.84 -17.34 -11.85
C PRO A 475 13.27 -17.85 -12.14
N LEU A 476 13.43 -19.09 -12.62
CA LEU A 476 14.74 -19.61 -13.06
C LEU A 476 15.20 -19.10 -14.43
N ARG A 477 14.27 -18.68 -15.27
CA ARG A 477 14.53 -18.36 -16.68
C ARG A 477 13.71 -17.14 -17.11
N PRO A 478 13.79 -16.02 -16.36
CA PRO A 478 12.85 -14.92 -16.53
C PRO A 478 13.04 -14.17 -17.86
N LEU A 479 14.18 -14.36 -18.53
CA LEU A 479 14.45 -13.81 -19.86
C LEU A 479 13.98 -14.74 -21.00
N ASP A 480 13.85 -16.04 -20.74
CA ASP A 480 13.46 -17.04 -21.75
C ASP A 480 11.96 -17.36 -21.73
N SER A 481 11.25 -17.01 -20.66
CA SER A 481 9.81 -17.23 -20.58
C SER A 481 9.12 -16.40 -21.67
N SER A 482 8.59 -17.08 -22.68
CA SER A 482 8.00 -16.45 -23.87
C SER A 482 6.66 -15.75 -23.62
N HIS A 483 6.14 -15.80 -22.40
CA HIS A 483 4.81 -15.32 -22.05
C HIS A 483 4.90 -14.29 -20.93
N ASP A 484 4.42 -13.07 -21.19
CA ASP A 484 4.20 -12.05 -20.16
C ASP A 484 2.70 -11.92 -19.85
N TYR A 485 2.33 -12.19 -18.61
CA TYR A 485 0.95 -12.06 -18.12
C TYR A 485 0.73 -10.60 -17.77
N ARG A 486 0.87 -9.73 -18.76
CA ARG A 486 0.82 -8.29 -18.51
C ARG A 486 -0.60 -7.89 -18.17
N VAL A 487 -0.82 -7.62 -16.90
CA VAL A 487 -1.93 -6.83 -16.42
C VAL A 487 -1.67 -5.37 -16.79
N GLN A 488 -2.57 -4.80 -17.58
CA GLN A 488 -2.70 -3.38 -17.76
C GLN A 488 -3.70 -2.85 -16.74
N PHE A 489 -3.25 -1.88 -15.96
CA PHE A 489 -4.04 -1.22 -14.96
C PHE A 489 -4.04 0.27 -15.25
N GLU A 490 -5.22 0.86 -15.43
CA GLU A 490 -5.39 2.25 -15.82
C GLU A 490 -6.37 2.93 -14.87
N PHE A 491 -5.97 4.04 -14.26
CA PHE A 491 -6.92 4.91 -13.58
C PHE A 491 -7.85 5.56 -14.61
N THR A 492 -9.14 5.29 -14.51
CA THR A 492 -10.15 5.76 -15.48
C THR A 492 -10.84 7.04 -15.08
N GLY A 493 -10.58 7.55 -13.87
CA GLY A 493 -11.25 8.70 -13.30
C GLY A 493 -12.04 8.31 -12.06
N TYR A 494 -13.06 9.10 -11.76
CA TYR A 494 -13.92 8.88 -10.61
C TYR A 494 -15.33 8.56 -11.08
N ASN A 495 -16.05 7.71 -10.35
CA ASN A 495 -17.47 7.49 -10.63
C ASN A 495 -18.32 8.69 -10.16
N ASN A 496 -19.63 8.59 -10.35
CA ASN A 496 -20.60 9.59 -9.89
C ASN A 496 -20.69 9.75 -8.36
N ILE A 497 -19.91 8.98 -7.61
CA ILE A 497 -19.80 9.05 -6.16
C ILE A 497 -18.37 9.33 -5.69
N ASP A 498 -17.52 9.81 -6.62
CA ASP A 498 -16.14 10.26 -6.40
C ASP A 498 -15.19 9.20 -5.85
N GLU A 499 -15.52 7.92 -6.05
CA GLU A 499 -14.61 6.81 -5.79
C GLU A 499 -13.64 6.66 -6.97
N PRO A 500 -12.35 6.41 -6.72
CA PRO A 500 -11.38 6.18 -7.78
C PRO A 500 -11.74 4.90 -8.51
N CYS A 501 -11.92 5.02 -9.82
CA CYS A 501 -12.23 3.91 -10.70
C CYS A 501 -11.01 3.55 -11.55
N TYR A 502 -10.87 2.25 -11.75
CA TYR A 502 -9.75 1.67 -12.45
C TYR A 502 -10.24 0.68 -13.48
N ARG A 503 -9.60 0.69 -14.63
CA ARG A 503 -9.75 -0.32 -15.66
C ARG A 503 -8.60 -1.29 -15.57
N PHE A 504 -8.98 -2.54 -15.44
CA PHE A 504 -8.09 -3.68 -15.45
C PHE A 504 -8.24 -4.40 -16.78
N ARG A 505 -7.11 -4.73 -17.42
CA ARG A 505 -7.07 -5.54 -18.62
C ARG A 505 -5.94 -6.54 -18.54
N VAL A 506 -6.23 -7.83 -18.65
CA VAL A 506 -5.19 -8.84 -18.87
C VAL A 506 -5.05 -9.05 -20.36
N ASN A 507 -3.85 -8.91 -20.88
CA ASN A 507 -3.62 -9.13 -22.30
C ASN A 507 -3.65 -10.61 -22.65
N ARG A 508 -3.08 -11.45 -21.79
CA ARG A 508 -2.98 -12.90 -21.97
C ARG A 508 -2.82 -13.59 -20.63
N VAL A 509 -3.66 -14.59 -20.41
CA VAL A 509 -3.44 -15.65 -19.41
C VAL A 509 -3.45 -16.97 -20.17
N GLU A 510 -2.40 -17.78 -20.04
CA GLU A 510 -2.39 -19.12 -20.61
C GLU A 510 -3.41 -20.01 -19.88
N GLN A 511 -4.33 -20.58 -20.64
CA GLN A 511 -5.28 -21.56 -20.13
C GLN A 511 -4.75 -22.97 -20.40
N ILE A 512 -4.77 -23.81 -19.38
CA ILE A 512 -4.33 -25.20 -19.46
C ILE A 512 -5.56 -26.10 -19.43
N ALA A 513 -5.60 -27.07 -20.34
CA ALA A 513 -6.72 -28.01 -20.40
C ALA A 513 -6.61 -29.01 -19.25
N THR A 514 -7.33 -28.75 -18.16
CA THR A 514 -7.42 -29.69 -17.04
C THR A 514 -8.04 -31.02 -17.50
N THR A 515 -7.52 -32.13 -16.98
CA THR A 515 -7.82 -33.46 -17.54
C THR A 515 -8.93 -34.22 -16.80
N ARG A 516 -9.27 -33.77 -15.59
CA ARG A 516 -10.23 -34.40 -14.66
C ARG A 516 -11.00 -33.36 -13.86
N ASP A 517 -12.03 -33.81 -13.16
CA ASP A 517 -12.71 -32.99 -12.15
C ASP A 517 -11.88 -32.98 -10.86
N TYR A 518 -11.92 -31.87 -10.13
CA TYR A 518 -11.28 -31.70 -8.82
C TYR A 518 -12.26 -31.07 -7.84
N ASP A 519 -12.29 -31.59 -6.60
CA ASP A 519 -13.15 -31.12 -5.52
C ASP A 519 -12.30 -30.57 -4.37
N GLY A 520 -12.07 -29.25 -4.40
CA GLY A 520 -11.31 -28.53 -3.38
C GLY A 520 -12.00 -28.47 -2.02
N THR A 521 -13.25 -28.94 -1.89
CA THR A 521 -13.95 -29.00 -0.61
C THR A 521 -13.23 -29.90 0.39
N ALA A 522 -12.63 -30.99 -0.09
CA ALA A 522 -11.86 -31.91 0.75
C ALA A 522 -10.62 -31.25 1.36
N ASP A 523 -10.08 -30.24 0.69
CA ASP A 523 -8.89 -29.48 1.07
C ASP A 523 -9.25 -28.17 1.80
N GLY A 524 -10.54 -27.95 2.12
CA GLY A 524 -11.00 -26.74 2.81
C GLY A 524 -11.07 -25.49 1.92
N MET A 525 -10.87 -25.64 0.60
CA MET A 525 -10.84 -24.56 -0.39
C MET A 525 -11.88 -24.81 -1.51
N PRO A 526 -13.19 -24.79 -1.21
CA PRO A 526 -14.23 -25.11 -2.19
C PRO A 526 -14.22 -24.20 -3.43
N GLN A 527 -13.69 -22.98 -3.31
CA GLN A 527 -13.48 -22.04 -4.41
C GLN A 527 -12.59 -22.62 -5.53
N LEU A 528 -11.67 -23.53 -5.18
CA LEU A 528 -10.74 -24.18 -6.11
C LEU A 528 -11.34 -25.37 -6.86
N SER A 529 -12.54 -25.84 -6.51
CA SER A 529 -13.17 -26.97 -7.20
C SER A 529 -13.43 -26.66 -8.68
N TYR A 530 -13.17 -27.58 -9.61
CA TYR A 530 -13.40 -27.35 -11.04
C TYR A 530 -13.77 -28.63 -11.78
N LYS A 531 -14.37 -28.49 -12.96
CA LYS A 531 -14.64 -29.60 -13.88
C LYS A 531 -13.56 -29.73 -14.93
N LYS A 532 -13.40 -30.93 -15.47
CA LYS A 532 -12.52 -31.19 -16.62
C LYS A 532 -12.69 -30.13 -17.72
N GLY A 533 -11.58 -29.50 -18.10
CA GLY A 533 -11.50 -28.45 -19.12
C GLY A 533 -11.75 -27.04 -18.59
N GLU A 534 -12.16 -26.88 -17.34
CA GLU A 534 -12.23 -25.57 -16.66
C GLU A 534 -10.88 -25.21 -16.06
N ASN A 535 -10.59 -23.91 -16.06
CA ASN A 535 -9.47 -23.28 -15.35
C ASN A 535 -10.04 -22.41 -14.23
N VAL A 536 -9.36 -22.37 -13.08
CA VAL A 536 -9.65 -21.48 -11.96
C VAL A 536 -8.68 -20.32 -12.01
N MET A 537 -9.24 -19.15 -12.27
CA MET A 537 -8.54 -17.88 -12.34
C MET A 537 -8.71 -17.13 -11.02
N LEU A 538 -7.60 -16.72 -10.41
CA LEU A 538 -7.58 -15.76 -9.31
C LEU A 538 -7.20 -14.39 -9.87
N PHE A 539 -8.08 -13.42 -9.69
CA PHE A 539 -7.76 -12.02 -9.93
C PHE A 539 -7.71 -11.31 -8.58
N TYR A 540 -6.64 -10.57 -8.30
CA TYR A 540 -6.56 -9.80 -7.08
C TYR A 540 -5.84 -8.47 -7.26
N PHE A 541 -6.12 -7.56 -6.33
CA PHE A 541 -5.37 -6.34 -6.12
C PHE A 541 -5.43 -5.92 -4.66
N ILE A 542 -4.41 -5.19 -4.23
CA ILE A 542 -4.35 -4.62 -2.89
C ILE A 542 -4.60 -3.12 -2.98
N SER A 543 -5.51 -2.64 -2.13
CA SER A 543 -5.80 -1.21 -2.01
C SER A 543 -5.34 -0.67 -0.66
N THR A 544 -4.65 0.46 -0.67
CA THR A 544 -4.19 1.16 0.54
C THR A 544 -4.89 2.49 0.67
N ALA A 545 -4.99 2.97 1.90
CA ALA A 545 -5.34 4.35 2.17
C ALA A 545 -4.35 5.29 1.45
N TYR A 546 -4.85 6.33 0.75
CA TYR A 546 -4.01 7.23 -0.05
C TYR A 546 -2.84 7.85 0.75
N ASP A 547 -3.08 8.16 2.02
CA ASP A 547 -2.12 8.77 2.92
C ASP A 547 -1.22 7.76 3.65
N GLN A 548 -1.49 6.47 3.47
CA GLN A 548 -0.70 5.36 3.98
C GLN A 548 -0.41 4.38 2.84
N PRO A 549 0.26 4.81 1.75
CA PRO A 549 0.47 3.97 0.57
C PRO A 549 1.28 2.70 0.86
N GLN A 550 2.01 2.68 1.98
CA GLN A 550 2.85 1.59 2.46
C GLN A 550 2.16 0.66 3.47
N SER A 551 0.85 0.82 3.73
CA SER A 551 0.15 -0.13 4.60
C SER A 551 -0.08 -1.47 3.90
N VAL A 552 -0.36 -2.50 4.70
CA VAL A 552 -0.83 -3.83 4.24
C VAL A 552 -2.04 -3.71 3.30
N GLY A 553 -2.90 -2.74 3.56
CA GLY A 553 -4.04 -2.43 2.72
C GLY A 553 -5.20 -3.43 2.89
N ARG A 554 -5.99 -3.58 1.82
CA ARG A 554 -7.13 -4.51 1.73
C ARG A 554 -6.99 -5.33 0.48
N LEU A 555 -7.15 -6.64 0.62
CA LEU A 555 -7.19 -7.57 -0.49
C LEU A 555 -8.57 -7.53 -1.14
N HIS A 556 -8.58 -7.26 -2.43
CA HIS A 556 -9.74 -7.43 -3.28
C HIS A 556 -9.46 -8.58 -4.20
N TYR A 557 -10.26 -9.63 -4.14
CA TYR A 557 -10.02 -10.83 -4.94
C TYR A 557 -11.30 -11.40 -5.54
N VAL A 558 -11.15 -12.14 -6.63
CA VAL A 558 -12.23 -12.90 -7.23
C VAL A 558 -11.71 -14.17 -7.88
N TYR A 559 -12.38 -15.28 -7.59
CA TYR A 559 -12.20 -16.55 -8.29
C TYR A 559 -13.18 -16.63 -9.48
N ARG A 560 -12.67 -17.02 -10.63
CA ARG A 560 -13.46 -17.26 -11.84
C ARG A 560 -13.11 -18.57 -12.49
N LYS A 561 -14.14 -19.35 -12.80
CA LYS A 561 -14.01 -20.61 -13.53
C LYS A 561 -14.31 -20.34 -15.00
N GLY A 562 -13.43 -20.77 -15.89
CA GLY A 562 -13.61 -20.59 -17.34
C GLY A 562 -13.13 -21.80 -18.11
N VAL A 563 -13.87 -22.19 -19.15
CA VAL A 563 -13.43 -23.23 -20.08
C VAL A 563 -12.34 -22.66 -20.99
N SER A 564 -11.32 -23.46 -21.30
CA SER A 564 -10.26 -23.08 -22.24
C SER A 564 -10.84 -22.53 -23.56
N GLY A 565 -10.33 -21.39 -24.03
CA GLY A 565 -10.79 -20.65 -25.23
C GLY A 565 -11.97 -19.68 -25.01
N SER A 566 -12.46 -19.51 -23.77
CA SER A 566 -13.59 -18.61 -23.47
C SER A 566 -13.12 -17.29 -22.85
N ASN A 567 -13.68 -16.15 -23.28
CA ASN A 567 -13.43 -14.86 -22.61
C ASN A 567 -14.11 -14.82 -21.22
N ILE A 568 -13.38 -14.39 -20.19
CA ILE A 568 -13.94 -14.08 -18.86
C ILE A 568 -14.22 -12.57 -18.80
N THR A 569 -15.46 -12.22 -18.46
CA THR A 569 -15.82 -10.84 -18.10
C THR A 569 -15.89 -10.74 -16.59
N LEU A 570 -15.24 -9.72 -16.02
CA LEU A 570 -15.26 -9.42 -14.60
C LEU A 570 -16.08 -8.16 -14.37
N LEU A 571 -16.99 -8.19 -13.41
CA LEU A 571 -17.78 -7.04 -12.98
C LEU A 571 -17.31 -6.59 -11.58
N PRO A 572 -17.43 -5.30 -11.20
CA PRO A 572 -16.96 -4.81 -9.90
C PRO A 572 -17.56 -5.53 -8.71
N GLN A 573 -18.85 -5.82 -8.77
CA GLN A 573 -19.58 -6.55 -7.73
C GLN A 573 -19.12 -8.00 -7.54
N ASP A 574 -18.23 -8.48 -8.41
CA ASP A 574 -17.70 -9.83 -8.35
C ASP A 574 -16.55 -9.97 -7.35
N PHE A 575 -15.90 -8.85 -7.00
CA PHE A 575 -14.78 -8.86 -6.07
C PHE A 575 -15.27 -8.97 -4.64
N THR A 576 -14.75 -9.97 -3.95
CA THR A 576 -14.83 -10.06 -2.49
C THR A 576 -13.75 -9.16 -1.91
N VAL A 577 -14.12 -8.38 -0.89
CA VAL A 577 -13.19 -7.54 -0.14
C VAL A 577 -12.86 -8.25 1.17
N PHE A 578 -11.60 -8.55 1.37
CA PHE A 578 -11.07 -8.99 2.65
C PHE A 578 -10.29 -7.84 3.30
N GLN A 579 -10.61 -7.58 4.56
CA GLN A 579 -9.94 -6.58 5.38
C GLN A 579 -9.18 -7.32 6.47
N SER A 580 -7.85 -7.14 6.51
CA SER A 580 -7.02 -7.74 7.55
C SER A 580 -7.52 -7.30 8.93
N PRO A 581 -7.60 -8.21 9.92
CA PRO A 581 -8.01 -7.89 11.29
C PRO A 581 -7.17 -6.78 11.94
N GLU A 582 -5.91 -6.60 11.51
CA GLU A 582 -5.00 -5.57 12.04
C GLU A 582 -5.32 -4.14 11.55
N GLU A 583 -6.24 -3.98 10.59
CA GLU A 583 -6.72 -2.66 10.15
C GLU A 583 -7.81 -2.09 11.07
N GLU A 584 -8.44 -2.93 11.91
CA GLU A 584 -9.34 -2.47 12.98
C GLU A 584 -8.52 -2.14 14.24
N ASP A 585 -8.51 -0.86 14.61
CA ASP A 585 -8.03 -0.32 15.89
C ASP A 585 -6.51 -0.28 16.14
N ASP A 586 -5.90 0.84 15.74
CA ASP A 586 -5.12 1.66 16.67
C ASP A 586 -5.04 3.09 16.09
N ALA A 587 -6.13 3.84 16.24
CA ALA A 587 -5.97 5.29 16.35
C ALA A 587 -5.28 5.57 17.71
N PRO A 588 -4.15 6.31 17.75
CA PRO A 588 -3.56 6.73 19.02
C PRO A 588 -4.47 7.66 19.82
#